data_AF-A0A7K4K9Y4-F1
#
_entry.id   AF-A0A7K4K9Y4-F1
#
_cell.length_a   1.000
_cell.length_b   1.000
_cell.length_c   1.000
_cell.angle_alpha   90.00
_cell.angle_beta   90.00
_cell.angle_gamma   90.00
#
_symmetry.space_group_name_H-M   'P 1'
#
loop_
_entity.id
_entity.type
_entity.pdbx_description
1 polymer ?
#
loop_
_entity_poly.entity_id
_entity_poly.type
_entity_poly.pdbx_seq_one_letter_code
_entity_poly.pdbx_strand_id
1 'polypeptide(L)'
;LQKVKNDLEMVLSTVQSKNEKLREDLKREQQWHDEQLQIVDVLSGIEEEMKNQVVQFSEKRVFQELKNKMLKLRTYKEELLNVWGDFLEEFFPLPEEDGSALKKKRKKSNCSVHILKLILLVFQILINKLMSTPHEPYLTISDLFWPPYIELLLRHGIALRHPEDPNRIRLEAFHQ
;
A
#
# COMPACT_ATOMS: atom_id res chain seq x y z
N LEU A 1 -81.86 -43.39 -25.24
CA LEU A 1 -80.64 -43.71 -26.03
C LEU A 1 -80.07 -42.50 -26.77
N GLN A 2 -80.86 -41.69 -27.48
CA GLN A 2 -80.34 -40.57 -28.29
C GLN A 2 -79.56 -39.50 -27.49
N LYS A 3 -80.05 -39.12 -26.30
CA LYS A 3 -79.37 -38.15 -25.43
C LYS A 3 -77.97 -38.62 -25.01
N VAL A 4 -77.88 -39.87 -24.56
CA VAL A 4 -76.62 -40.51 -24.15
C VAL A 4 -75.62 -40.56 -25.31
N LYS A 5 -76.08 -40.84 -26.54
CA LYS A 5 -75.26 -40.80 -27.75
C LYS A 5 -74.68 -39.39 -28.00
N ASN A 6 -75.51 -38.35 -27.93
CA ASN A 6 -75.08 -36.97 -28.12
C ASN A 6 -74.09 -36.51 -27.03
N ASP A 7 -74.34 -36.90 -25.77
CA ASP A 7 -73.45 -36.59 -24.64
C ASP A 7 -72.07 -37.27 -24.81
N LEU A 8 -72.06 -38.53 -25.25
CA LEU A 8 -70.82 -39.26 -25.57
C LEU A 8 -70.05 -38.60 -26.72
N GLU A 9 -70.73 -38.17 -27.78
CA GLU A 9 -70.12 -37.52 -28.94
C GLU A 9 -69.50 -36.15 -28.57
N MET A 10 -70.17 -35.38 -27.71
CA MET A 10 -69.63 -34.15 -27.12
C MET A 10 -68.38 -34.41 -26.28
N VAL A 11 -68.41 -35.44 -25.43
CA VAL A 11 -67.25 -35.82 -24.61
C VAL A 11 -66.09 -36.26 -25.51
N LEU A 12 -66.37 -37.03 -26.56
CA LEU A 12 -65.35 -37.52 -27.49
C LEU A 12 -64.66 -36.36 -28.23
N SER A 13 -65.42 -35.38 -28.72
CA SER A 13 -64.89 -34.15 -29.33
C SER A 13 -64.07 -33.31 -28.34
N THR A 14 -64.53 -33.21 -27.09
CA THR A 14 -63.81 -32.50 -26.03
C THR A 14 -62.49 -33.18 -25.69
N VAL A 15 -62.46 -34.51 -25.65
CA VAL A 15 -61.24 -35.29 -25.40
C VAL A 15 -60.28 -35.16 -26.58
N GLN A 16 -60.76 -35.25 -27.83
CA GLN A 16 -59.93 -35.10 -29.03
C GLN A 16 -59.27 -33.72 -29.10
N SER A 17 -60.04 -32.65 -28.90
CA SER A 17 -59.50 -31.27 -28.89
C SER A 17 -58.47 -31.05 -27.77
N LYS A 18 -58.71 -31.59 -26.57
CA LYS A 18 -57.73 -31.55 -25.49
C LYS A 18 -56.45 -32.32 -25.85
N ASN A 19 -56.59 -33.48 -26.48
CA ASN A 19 -55.45 -34.32 -26.86
C ASN A 19 -54.59 -33.64 -27.93
N GLU A 20 -55.23 -32.96 -28.90
CA GLU A 20 -54.51 -32.18 -29.90
C GLU A 20 -53.76 -31.01 -29.28
N LYS A 21 -54.43 -30.25 -28.39
CA LYS A 21 -53.78 -29.17 -27.65
C LYS A 21 -52.57 -29.67 -26.84
N LEU A 22 -52.69 -30.80 -26.15
CA LEU A 22 -51.57 -31.39 -25.40
C LEU A 22 -50.40 -31.78 -26.31
N ARG A 23 -50.64 -32.24 -27.53
CA ARG A 23 -49.57 -32.53 -28.50
C ARG A 23 -48.86 -31.26 -28.95
N GLU A 24 -49.60 -30.19 -29.20
CA GLU A 24 -49.01 -28.89 -29.54
C GLU A 24 -48.20 -28.33 -28.38
N ASP A 25 -48.75 -28.39 -27.16
CA ASP A 25 -48.07 -27.95 -25.93
C ASP A 25 -46.77 -28.74 -25.74
N LEU A 26 -46.80 -30.07 -25.89
CA LEU A 26 -45.63 -30.95 -25.83
C LEU A 26 -44.55 -30.55 -26.85
N LYS A 27 -44.95 -30.29 -28.10
CA LYS A 27 -44.01 -29.89 -29.16
C LYS A 27 -43.33 -28.56 -28.85
N ARG A 28 -44.07 -27.59 -28.30
CA ARG A 28 -43.50 -26.29 -27.88
C ARG A 28 -42.54 -26.45 -26.71
N GLU A 29 -42.90 -27.28 -25.72
CA GLU A 29 -42.04 -27.53 -24.56
C GLU A 29 -40.74 -28.23 -24.97
N GLN A 30 -40.81 -29.16 -25.92
CA GLN A 30 -39.63 -29.83 -26.46
C GLN A 30 -38.68 -28.85 -27.14
N GLN A 31 -39.22 -27.95 -27.99
CA GLN A 31 -38.41 -26.90 -28.63
C GLN A 31 -37.79 -25.96 -27.60
N TRP A 32 -38.57 -25.53 -26.60
CA TRP A 32 -38.07 -24.69 -25.52
C TRP A 32 -36.92 -25.37 -24.77
N HIS A 33 -37.03 -26.67 -24.49
CA HIS A 33 -35.97 -27.43 -23.84
C HIS A 33 -34.68 -27.47 -24.66
N ASP A 34 -34.79 -27.70 -25.97
CA ASP A 34 -33.64 -27.71 -26.88
C ASP A 34 -32.95 -26.34 -26.94
N GLU A 35 -33.72 -25.25 -26.93
CA GLU A 35 -33.19 -23.88 -26.86
C GLU A 35 -32.46 -23.62 -25.54
N GLN A 36 -33.02 -24.07 -24.40
CA GLN A 36 -32.36 -23.95 -23.10
C GLN A 36 -31.04 -24.72 -23.05
N LEU A 37 -30.98 -25.92 -23.64
CA LEU A 37 -29.74 -26.70 -23.74
C LEU A 37 -28.67 -25.95 -24.54
N GLN A 38 -29.03 -25.33 -25.67
CA GLN A 38 -28.09 -24.53 -26.46
C GLN A 38 -27.56 -23.32 -25.69
N ILE A 39 -28.43 -22.63 -24.94
CA ILE A 39 -28.02 -21.49 -24.11
C ILE A 39 -27.03 -21.95 -23.04
N VAL A 40 -27.31 -23.06 -22.36
CA VAL A 40 -26.41 -23.60 -21.33
C VAL A 40 -25.06 -24.00 -21.92
N ASP A 41 -25.05 -24.65 -23.09
CA ASP A 41 -23.81 -25.06 -23.77
C ASP A 41 -22.94 -23.84 -24.12
N VAL A 42 -23.54 -22.81 -24.75
CA VAL A 42 -22.86 -21.55 -25.07
C VAL A 42 -22.32 -20.86 -23.81
N LEU A 43 -23.12 -20.78 -22.74
CA LEU A 43 -22.69 -20.17 -21.48
C LEU A 43 -21.52 -20.93 -20.84
N SER A 44 -21.55 -22.26 -20.87
CA SER A 44 -20.45 -23.09 -20.35
C SER A 44 -19.15 -22.91 -21.12
N GLY A 45 -19.22 -22.75 -22.45
CA GLY A 45 -18.08 -22.42 -23.29
C GLY A 45 -17.47 -21.07 -22.92
N ILE A 46 -18.31 -20.05 -22.72
CA ILE A 46 -17.88 -18.72 -22.28
C ILE A 46 -17.24 -18.78 -20.89
N GLU A 47 -17.82 -19.54 -19.95
CA GLU A 47 -17.28 -19.69 -18.60
C GLU A 47 -15.87 -20.30 -18.63
N GLU A 48 -15.67 -21.39 -19.37
CA GLU A 48 -14.36 -22.04 -19.49
C GLU A 48 -13.33 -21.16 -20.22
N GLU A 49 -13.73 -20.43 -21.26
CA GLU A 49 -12.86 -19.42 -21.89
C GLU A 49 -12.45 -18.32 -20.90
N MET A 50 -13.40 -17.78 -20.13
CA MET A 50 -13.13 -16.73 -19.15
C MET A 50 -12.20 -17.24 -18.04
N LYS A 51 -12.41 -18.46 -17.56
CA LYS A 51 -11.56 -19.10 -16.55
C LYS A 51 -10.13 -19.29 -17.05
N ASN A 52 -9.95 -19.71 -18.30
CA ASN A 52 -8.63 -19.85 -18.92
C ASN A 52 -7.93 -18.49 -19.10
N GLN A 53 -8.68 -17.44 -19.45
CA GLN A 53 -8.15 -16.08 -19.57
C GLN A 53 -7.77 -15.47 -18.20
N VAL A 54 -8.59 -15.66 -17.16
CA VAL A 54 -8.29 -15.20 -15.78
C VAL A 54 -7.08 -15.91 -15.19
N VAL A 55 -6.87 -17.20 -15.52
CA VAL A 55 -5.68 -17.93 -15.09
C VAL A 55 -4.41 -17.43 -15.80
N GLN A 56 -4.51 -16.95 -17.05
CA GLN A 56 -3.38 -16.40 -17.82
C GLN A 56 -3.08 -14.92 -17.54
N PHE A 57 -4.11 -14.10 -17.29
CA PHE A 57 -3.95 -12.67 -17.11
C PHE A 57 -4.15 -12.23 -15.67
N SER A 58 -3.10 -11.57 -15.17
CA SER A 58 -3.15 -10.33 -14.39
C SER A 58 -2.58 -10.42 -12.98
N GLU A 59 -3.08 -11.24 -12.07
CA GLU A 59 -2.69 -11.05 -10.66
C GLU A 59 -1.24 -11.44 -10.36
N LYS A 60 -0.79 -12.63 -10.79
CA LYS A 60 0.58 -13.08 -10.49
C LYS A 60 1.65 -12.21 -11.16
N ARG A 61 1.40 -11.78 -12.41
CA ARG A 61 2.35 -10.95 -13.16
C ARG A 61 2.41 -9.52 -12.61
N VAL A 62 1.25 -8.90 -12.36
CA VAL A 62 1.17 -7.56 -11.76
C VAL A 62 1.77 -7.56 -10.35
N PHE A 63 1.50 -8.61 -9.56
CA PHE A 63 2.08 -8.76 -8.22
C PHE A 63 3.61 -8.91 -8.27
N GLN A 64 4.15 -9.69 -9.20
CA GLN A 64 5.60 -9.81 -9.39
C GLN A 64 6.24 -8.48 -9.83
N GLU A 65 5.61 -7.75 -10.75
CA GLU A 65 6.07 -6.42 -11.14
C GLU A 65 6.07 -5.43 -9.97
N LEU A 66 5.01 -5.42 -9.16
CA LEU A 66 4.90 -4.58 -7.97
C LEU A 66 5.99 -4.94 -6.94
N LYS A 67 6.20 -6.24 -6.70
CA LYS A 67 7.26 -6.76 -5.82
C LYS A 67 8.65 -6.31 -6.30
N ASN A 68 8.90 -6.36 -7.60
CA ASN A 68 10.16 -5.91 -8.19
C ASN A 68 10.36 -4.39 -8.04
N LYS A 69 9.31 -3.58 -8.24
CA LYS A 69 9.36 -2.13 -8.02
C LYS A 69 9.65 -1.81 -6.54
N MET A 70 9.01 -2.51 -5.62
CA MET A 70 9.25 -2.37 -4.18
C MET A 70 10.70 -2.69 -3.80
N LEU A 71 11.27 -3.76 -4.35
CA LEU A 71 12.66 -4.13 -4.13
C LEU A 71 13.62 -3.05 -4.65
N LYS A 72 13.42 -2.56 -5.87
CA LYS A 72 14.24 -1.46 -6.44
C LYS A 72 14.21 -0.21 -5.56
N LEU A 73 13.03 0.17 -5.05
CA LEU A 73 12.89 1.33 -4.16
C LEU A 73 13.67 1.13 -2.85
N ARG A 74 13.65 -0.09 -2.30
CA ARG A 74 14.41 -0.42 -1.08
C ARG A 74 15.90 -0.30 -1.31
N THR A 75 16.41 -0.85 -2.42
CA THR A 75 17.82 -0.76 -2.79
C THR A 75 18.25 0.69 -2.99
N TYR A 76 17.46 1.49 -3.72
CA TYR A 76 17.73 2.91 -3.90
C TYR A 76 17.78 3.68 -2.56
N LYS A 77 16.85 3.38 -1.64
CA LYS A 77 16.86 3.97 -0.29
C LYS A 77 18.13 3.60 0.48
N GLU A 78 18.56 2.34 0.41
CA GLU A 78 19.78 1.88 1.08
C GLU A 78 21.04 2.54 0.47
N GLU A 79 21.14 2.61 -0.85
CA GLU A 79 22.21 3.33 -1.55
C GLU A 79 22.25 4.81 -1.15
N LEU A 80 21.10 5.48 -1.14
CA LEU A 80 20.99 6.87 -0.73
C LEU A 80 21.46 7.03 0.72
N LEU A 81 20.98 6.20 1.65
CA LEU A 81 21.39 6.28 3.05
C LEU A 81 22.90 6.03 3.23
N ASN A 82 23.49 5.17 2.40
CA ASN A 82 24.94 4.96 2.41
C ASN A 82 25.69 6.21 1.92
N VAL A 83 25.28 6.81 0.79
CA VAL A 83 25.88 8.05 0.27
C VAL A 83 25.76 9.20 1.27
N TRP A 84 24.59 9.34 1.90
CA TRP A 84 24.40 10.34 2.96
C TRP A 84 25.24 10.04 4.19
N GLY A 85 25.42 8.77 4.53
CA GLY A 85 26.32 8.34 5.59
C GLY A 85 27.77 8.73 5.31
N ASP A 86 28.27 8.44 4.11
CA ASP A 86 29.61 8.81 3.67
C ASP A 86 29.81 10.33 3.65
N PHE A 87 28.83 11.08 3.13
CA PHE A 87 28.82 12.55 3.13
C PHE A 87 28.88 13.11 4.56
N LEU A 88 28.03 12.61 5.46
CA LEU A 88 28.01 13.09 6.84
C LEU A 88 29.31 12.76 7.58
N GLU A 89 29.93 11.62 7.30
CA GLU A 89 31.24 11.26 7.88
C GLU A 89 32.36 12.18 7.39
N GLU A 90 32.31 12.63 6.13
CA GLU A 90 33.31 13.55 5.54
C GLU A 90 33.18 14.98 6.07
N PHE A 91 31.96 15.52 6.16
CA PHE A 91 31.73 16.93 6.53
C PHE A 91 31.46 17.15 8.01
N PHE A 92 31.08 16.10 8.75
CA PHE A 92 30.82 16.16 10.18
C PHE A 92 31.49 14.94 10.86
N PRO A 93 32.81 14.98 11.09
CA PRO A 93 33.48 13.93 11.84
C PRO A 93 33.07 13.97 13.31
N LEU A 94 32.69 12.82 13.88
CA LEU A 94 32.37 12.69 15.31
C LEU A 94 33.52 13.27 16.15
N PRO A 95 33.22 13.91 17.30
CA PRO A 95 34.27 14.33 18.22
C PRO A 95 35.07 13.08 18.61
N GLU A 96 36.39 13.13 18.44
CA GLU A 96 37.23 12.07 18.98
C GLU A 96 37.01 12.04 20.49
N GLU A 97 36.50 10.91 21.01
CA GLU A 97 36.69 10.57 22.42
C GLU A 97 38.21 10.52 22.65
N ASP A 98 38.73 11.61 23.18
CA ASP A 98 39.88 11.70 24.05
C ASP A 98 40.97 10.62 23.83
N GLY A 99 41.94 10.98 22.98
CA GLY A 99 43.35 10.76 23.31
C GLY A 99 43.93 9.35 23.16
N SER A 100 43.35 8.44 22.35
CA SER A 100 44.07 7.22 21.99
C SER A 100 44.29 7.08 20.48
N ALA A 101 45.48 7.49 20.06
CA ALA A 101 46.07 7.20 18.77
C ALA A 101 46.24 5.69 18.58
N LEU A 102 45.16 4.99 18.21
CA LEU A 102 45.22 3.61 17.75
C LEU A 102 44.31 3.48 16.52
N LYS A 103 44.97 3.56 15.37
CA LYS A 103 44.50 3.16 14.04
C LYS A 103 43.60 1.93 14.13
N LYS A 104 42.29 2.12 14.19
CA LYS A 104 41.31 1.05 13.95
C LYS A 104 40.57 1.43 12.70
N LYS A 105 40.76 0.63 11.64
CA LYS A 105 39.89 0.54 10.48
C LYS A 105 38.46 0.33 10.99
N ARG A 106 37.73 1.42 11.24
CA ARG A 106 36.34 1.35 11.70
C ARG A 106 35.52 0.79 10.54
N LYS A 107 34.74 -0.26 10.81
CA LYS A 107 33.79 -0.82 9.86
C LYS A 107 32.84 0.31 9.45
N LYS A 108 32.93 0.75 8.20
CA LYS A 108 32.18 1.88 7.60
C LYS A 108 30.66 1.83 7.85
N SER A 109 30.08 0.63 8.02
CA SER A 109 28.62 0.46 8.17
C SER A 109 28.04 0.96 9.49
N ASN A 110 28.81 0.98 10.59
CA ASN A 110 28.24 1.27 11.91
C ASN A 110 28.33 2.77 12.26
N CYS A 111 29.33 3.48 11.71
CA CYS A 111 29.62 4.89 12.02
C CYS A 111 28.51 5.83 11.53
N SER A 112 28.08 5.69 10.27
CA SER A 112 27.01 6.52 9.69
C SER A 112 25.67 6.36 10.44
N VAL A 113 25.36 5.14 10.89
CA VAL A 113 24.16 4.84 11.66
C VAL A 113 24.18 5.55 13.02
N HIS A 114 25.34 5.68 13.66
CA HIS A 114 25.46 6.40 14.93
C HIS A 114 25.32 7.92 14.76
N ILE A 115 25.92 8.50 13.71
CA ILE A 115 25.78 9.93 13.38
C ILE A 115 24.32 10.27 13.03
N LEU A 116 23.70 9.47 12.16
CA LEU A 116 22.29 9.63 11.81
C LEU A 116 21.39 9.50 13.04
N LYS A 117 21.66 8.54 13.94
CA LYS A 117 20.93 8.40 15.21
C LYS A 117 21.11 9.63 16.11
N LEU A 118 22.30 10.22 16.17
CA LEU A 118 22.55 11.41 16.99
C LEU A 118 21.83 12.63 16.42
N ILE A 119 21.95 12.86 15.11
CA ILE A 119 21.22 13.91 14.36
C ILE A 119 19.71 13.78 14.58
N LEU A 120 19.17 12.57 14.38
CA LEU A 120 17.76 12.26 14.59
C LEU A 120 17.35 12.45 16.05
N LEU A 121 18.21 12.09 17.02
CA LEU A 121 17.92 12.24 18.44
C LEU A 121 17.75 13.72 18.82
N VAL A 122 18.69 14.59 18.41
CA VAL A 122 18.59 16.04 18.68
C VAL A 122 17.32 16.62 18.04
N PHE A 123 17.06 16.28 16.78
CA PHE A 123 15.89 16.77 16.06
C PHE A 123 14.58 16.27 16.69
N GLN A 124 14.52 15.00 17.09
CA GLN A 124 13.39 14.39 17.77
C GLN A 124 13.10 15.07 19.11
N ILE A 125 14.14 15.37 19.90
CA ILE A 125 13.97 16.05 21.19
C ILE A 125 13.42 17.46 20.96
N LEU A 126 13.93 18.20 19.98
CA LEU A 126 13.44 19.52 19.64
C LEU A 126 11.97 19.51 19.18
N ILE A 127 11.57 18.56 18.32
CA ILE A 127 10.18 18.39 17.89
C ILE A 127 9.28 18.05 19.08
N ASN A 128 9.69 17.10 19.91
CA ASN A 128 8.92 16.71 21.09
C ASN A 128 8.74 17.89 22.04
N LYS A 129 9.79 18.71 22.25
CA LYS A 129 9.73 19.90 23.10
C LYS A 129 8.74 20.95 22.55
N LEU A 130 8.73 21.16 21.24
CA LEU A 130 7.77 22.04 20.57
C LEU A 130 6.33 21.54 20.74
N MET A 131 6.09 20.24 20.57
CA MET A 131 4.76 19.64 20.63
C MET A 131 4.21 19.51 22.06
N SER A 132 5.08 19.22 23.04
CA SER A 132 4.67 19.00 24.43
C SER A 132 4.56 20.30 25.25
N THR A 133 5.42 21.28 24.99
CA THR A 133 5.40 22.57 25.68
C THR A 133 5.50 23.72 24.68
N PRO A 134 4.43 23.99 23.89
CA PRO A 134 4.46 25.01 22.85
C PRO A 134 4.66 26.42 23.41
N HIS A 135 4.29 26.66 24.67
CA HIS A 135 4.49 27.94 25.36
C HIS A 135 5.94 28.18 25.80
N GLU A 136 6.74 27.11 25.91
CA GLU A 136 8.17 27.19 26.23
C GLU A 136 8.95 26.18 25.38
N PRO A 137 9.11 26.47 24.07
CA PRO A 137 9.69 25.53 23.09
C PRO A 137 11.22 25.50 23.13
N TYR A 138 11.83 26.17 24.10
CA TYR A 138 13.28 26.30 24.20
C TYR A 138 13.90 25.11 24.92
N LEU A 139 15.01 24.65 24.38
CA LEU A 139 15.81 23.56 24.87
C LEU A 139 17.22 24.07 25.17
N THR A 140 17.76 23.71 26.33
CA THR A 140 19.12 24.08 26.75
C THR A 140 20.12 23.17 26.04
N ILE A 141 21.12 23.76 25.38
CA ILE A 141 22.25 23.06 24.78
C ILE A 141 23.06 22.44 25.94
N SER A 142 23.04 21.12 26.05
CA SER A 142 23.90 20.32 26.91
C SER A 142 25.10 19.77 26.15
N ASP A 143 26.10 19.30 26.89
CA ASP A 143 27.32 18.66 26.35
C ASP A 143 27.04 17.36 25.56
N LEU A 144 25.81 16.85 25.63
CA LEU A 144 25.35 15.70 24.86
C LEU A 144 25.02 16.04 23.41
N PHE A 145 24.85 17.33 23.09
CA PHE A 145 24.61 17.77 21.73
C PHE A 145 25.91 17.98 20.99
N TRP A 146 25.94 17.51 19.76
CA TRP A 146 27.08 17.67 18.91
C TRP A 146 27.15 19.10 18.35
N PRO A 147 28.17 19.90 18.73
CA PRO A 147 28.20 21.33 18.42
C PRO A 147 28.12 21.68 16.92
N PRO A 148 28.81 20.97 15.99
CA PRO A 148 28.71 21.22 14.56
C PRO A 148 27.28 21.09 14.01
N TYR A 149 26.50 20.14 14.56
CA TYR A 149 25.12 19.95 14.14
C TYR A 149 24.20 21.05 14.66
N ILE A 150 24.38 21.50 15.90
CA ILE A 150 23.64 22.66 16.43
C ILE A 150 23.94 23.91 15.59
N GLU A 151 25.21 24.13 15.25
CA GLU A 151 25.61 25.27 14.43
C GLU A 151 25.03 25.19 13.01
N LEU A 152 24.95 23.99 12.43
CA LEU A 152 24.29 23.77 11.14
C LEU A 152 22.82 24.18 11.17
N LEU A 153 22.08 23.76 12.21
CA LEU A 153 20.67 24.09 12.39
C LEU A 153 20.45 25.60 12.53
N LEU A 154 21.32 26.27 13.29
CA LEU A 154 21.26 27.72 13.50
C LEU A 154 21.59 28.48 12.21
N ARG A 155 22.64 28.08 11.49
CA ARG A 155 23.07 28.75 10.26
C ARG A 155 22.06 28.65 9.12
N HIS A 156 21.33 27.54 9.06
CA HIS A 156 20.28 27.32 8.04
C HIS A 156 18.90 27.82 8.49
N GLY A 157 18.79 28.49 9.64
CA GLY A 157 17.53 29.02 10.17
C GLY A 157 16.59 27.97 10.77
N ILE A 158 16.92 26.68 10.67
CA ILE A 158 16.06 25.58 11.13
C ILE A 158 15.81 25.65 12.63
N ALA A 159 16.79 26.12 13.39
CA ALA A 159 16.66 26.44 14.81
C ALA A 159 17.05 27.91 15.08
N LEU A 160 16.48 28.48 16.12
CA LEU A 160 16.74 29.85 16.57
C LEU A 160 17.24 29.85 18.02
N ARG A 161 18.24 30.69 18.32
CA ARG A 161 18.69 30.93 19.70
C ARG A 161 17.67 31.79 20.46
N HIS A 162 17.61 31.62 21.77
CA HIS A 162 16.82 32.50 22.63
C HIS A 162 17.46 33.90 22.63
N PRO A 163 16.65 34.97 22.54
CA PRO A 163 17.17 36.35 22.44
C PRO A 163 17.97 36.79 23.67
N GLU A 164 17.65 36.24 24.85
CA GLU A 164 18.30 36.59 26.11
C GLU A 164 19.27 35.51 26.63
N ASP A 165 19.21 34.28 26.10
CA ASP A 165 20.02 33.15 26.59
C ASP A 165 20.63 32.38 25.40
N PRO A 166 21.92 32.59 25.10
CA PRO A 166 22.56 31.96 23.95
C PRO A 166 22.64 30.43 24.07
N ASN A 167 22.50 29.86 25.27
CA ASN A 167 22.54 28.42 25.48
C ASN A 167 21.19 27.73 25.23
N ARG A 168 20.14 28.49 24.89
CA ARG A 168 18.82 27.93 24.61
C ARG A 168 18.48 28.04 23.13
N ILE A 169 18.00 26.95 22.54
CA ILE A 169 17.59 26.86 21.14
C ILE A 169 16.17 26.33 21.02
N ARG A 170 15.45 26.74 19.98
CA ARG A 170 14.13 26.20 19.61
C ARG A 170 14.05 25.99 18.11
N LEU A 171 13.13 25.15 17.65
CA LEU A 171 12.83 25.05 16.22
C LEU A 171 12.15 26.33 15.71
N GLU A 172 12.43 26.65 14.45
CA GLU A 172 11.67 27.65 13.71
C GLU A 172 10.24 27.15 13.44
N ALA A 173 9.28 28.07 13.49
CA ALA A 173 7.87 27.76 13.23
C ALA A 173 7.62 27.80 11.72
N PHE A 174 7.68 26.65 11.06
CA PHE A 174 7.48 26.54 9.60
C PHE A 174 6.01 26.62 9.14
N HIS A 175 5.07 26.92 10.04
CA HIS A 175 3.63 26.84 9.80
C HIS A 175 3.01 28.16 9.30
N GLN A 176 3.81 29.04 8.72
CA GLN A 176 3.34 30.32 8.18
C GLN A 176 2.81 30.19 6.75
#